data_AF-A0A657ITA3-F1
#
_entry.id   AF-A0A657ITA3-F1
#
_cell.length_a   1.000
_cell.length_b   1.000
_cell.length_c   1.000
_cell.angle_alpha   90.00
_cell.angle_beta   90.00
_cell.angle_gamma   90.00
#
_symmetry.space_group_name_H-M   'P 1'
#
loop_
_entity.id
_entity.type
_entity.pdbx_description
1 polymer ?
#
loop_
_entity_poly.entity_id
_entity_poly.type
_entity_poly.pdbx_seq_one_letter_code
_entity_poly.pdbx_strand_id
1 'polypeptide(L)'
;MHAGFLHTLTFPVSMRVLTAKAFPLPVLGLIHLENTATVHHPVGADEQLTVRSRIREFGRHRRGITVTVLAEIWDESGRLVFSDESLYLSKTAAGDDGAPTAKTDRPDPREGARLIGRWRLPGDIGRRYAAVSATPPDPLSA
;
A
#
# COMPACT_ATOMS: atom_id res chain seq x y z
N MET A 1 -14.55 8.90 8.14
CA MET A 1 -13.14 9.19 7.79
C MET A 1 -12.87 8.73 6.37
N HIS A 2 -11.92 9.37 5.67
CA HIS A 2 -11.56 9.00 4.30
C HIS A 2 -10.73 7.70 4.27
N ALA A 3 -10.93 6.85 3.26
CA ALA A 3 -10.25 5.55 3.14
C ALA A 3 -8.71 5.68 3.19
N GLY A 4 -8.14 6.71 2.57
CA GLY A 4 -6.69 6.97 2.62
C GLY A 4 -6.16 7.23 4.04
N PHE A 5 -6.95 7.87 4.91
CA PHE A 5 -6.56 8.06 6.31
C PHE A 5 -6.65 6.72 7.08
N LEU A 6 -7.71 5.94 6.85
CA LEU A 6 -7.85 4.62 7.46
C LEU A 6 -6.69 3.68 7.05
N HIS A 7 -6.26 3.72 5.78
CA HIS A 7 -5.05 3.02 5.32
C HIS A 7 -3.79 3.48 6.08
N THR A 8 -3.60 4.78 6.31
CA THR A 8 -2.45 5.23 7.11
C THR A 8 -2.49 4.75 8.56
N LEU A 9 -3.69 4.55 9.14
CA LEU A 9 -3.82 3.97 10.49
C LEU A 9 -3.42 2.49 10.54
N THR A 10 -3.57 1.73 9.44
CA THR A 10 -3.17 0.31 9.41
C THR A 10 -1.68 0.10 9.19
N PHE A 11 -0.98 1.12 8.68
CA PHE A 11 0.40 1.01 8.22
C PHE A 11 1.39 0.57 9.33
N PRO A 12 1.39 1.13 10.56
CA PRO A 12 2.32 0.69 11.61
C PRO A 12 2.18 -0.79 11.98
N VAL A 13 0.95 -1.31 11.99
CA VAL A 13 0.68 -2.72 12.32
C VAL A 13 1.13 -3.63 11.18
N SER A 14 0.87 -3.22 9.94
CA SER A 14 1.36 -3.92 8.74
C SER A 14 2.89 -3.95 8.69
N MET A 15 3.55 -2.84 9.01
CA MET A 15 5.01 -2.78 9.07
C MET A 15 5.57 -3.71 10.13
N ARG A 16 4.91 -3.86 11.29
CA ARG A 16 5.35 -4.82 12.31
C ARG A 16 5.28 -6.27 11.85
N VAL A 17 4.33 -6.61 10.96
CA VAL A 17 4.27 -7.92 10.29
C VAL A 17 5.43 -8.07 9.31
N LEU A 18 5.66 -7.05 8.47
CA LEU A 18 6.70 -7.09 7.44
C LEU A 18 8.12 -7.07 8.02
N THR A 19 8.35 -6.41 9.15
CA THR A 19 9.68 -6.37 9.80
C THR A 19 9.88 -7.47 10.84
N ALA A 20 8.92 -8.40 11.00
CA ALA A 20 9.06 -9.51 11.92
C ALA A 20 10.18 -10.45 11.47
N LYS A 21 10.92 -11.04 12.42
CA LYS A 21 12.02 -12.00 12.13
C LYS A 21 11.58 -13.18 11.24
N ALA A 22 10.31 -13.58 11.32
CA ALA A 22 9.75 -14.68 10.53
C ALA A 22 9.37 -14.28 9.10
N PHE A 23 9.35 -12.98 8.78
CA PHE A 23 9.03 -12.51 7.44
C PHE A 23 10.21 -12.77 6.49
N PRO A 24 10.00 -13.45 5.35
CA PRO A 24 11.11 -14.01 4.56
C PRO A 24 11.68 -13.07 3.51
N LEU A 25 11.14 -11.85 3.34
CA LEU A 25 11.55 -10.92 2.28
C LEU A 25 12.21 -9.67 2.89
N PRO A 26 13.18 -9.06 2.20
CA PRO A 26 13.71 -7.78 2.63
C PRO A 26 12.61 -6.70 2.53
N VAL A 27 12.35 -6.00 3.63
CA VAL A 27 11.38 -4.90 3.66
C VAL A 27 11.88 -3.70 2.86
N LEU A 28 13.18 -3.42 2.96
CA LEU A 28 13.83 -2.41 2.13
C LEU A 28 13.80 -2.85 0.67
N GLY A 29 13.24 -2.00 -0.19
CA GLY A 29 13.08 -2.29 -1.62
C GLY A 29 11.78 -3.00 -2.00
N LEU A 30 10.86 -3.25 -1.05
CA LEU A 30 9.49 -3.63 -1.40
C LEU A 30 8.82 -2.53 -2.21
N ILE A 31 8.15 -2.93 -3.29
CA ILE A 31 7.41 -2.03 -4.17
C ILE A 31 5.93 -2.29 -3.97
N HIS A 32 5.18 -1.27 -3.54
CA HIS A 32 3.73 -1.35 -3.41
C HIS A 32 3.10 -1.28 -4.82
N LEU A 33 2.50 -2.39 -5.28
CA LEU A 33 1.96 -2.51 -6.64
C LEU A 33 0.48 -2.14 -6.72
N GLU A 34 -0.32 -2.60 -5.75
CA GLU A 34 -1.77 -2.43 -5.76
C GLU A 34 -2.27 -2.30 -4.33
N ASN A 35 -3.29 -1.46 -4.14
CA ASN A 35 -4.00 -1.31 -2.88
C ASN A 35 -5.50 -1.30 -3.12
N THR A 36 -6.22 -2.24 -2.50
CA THR A 36 -7.69 -2.23 -2.47
C THR A 36 -8.16 -1.89 -1.07
N ALA A 37 -8.83 -0.75 -0.92
CA ALA A 37 -9.35 -0.25 0.36
C ALA A 37 -10.88 -0.21 0.32
N THR A 38 -11.52 -0.90 1.26
CA THR A 38 -12.98 -1.00 1.37
C THR A 38 -13.43 -0.47 2.72
N VAL A 39 -14.26 0.57 2.70
CA VAL A 39 -14.96 1.09 3.90
C VAL A 39 -16.31 0.38 3.98
N HIS A 40 -16.49 -0.48 4.98
CA HIS A 40 -17.72 -1.24 5.21
C HIS A 40 -18.75 -0.40 5.97
N HIS A 41 -18.28 0.42 6.91
CA HIS A 41 -19.12 1.35 7.68
C HIS A 41 -18.41 2.69 7.87
N PRO A 42 -19.16 3.81 7.97
CA PRO A 42 -18.59 5.09 8.35
C PRO A 42 -17.84 4.99 9.68
N VAL A 43 -16.68 5.63 9.75
CA VAL A 43 -15.85 5.70 10.96
C VAL A 43 -15.68 7.17 11.37
N GLY A 44 -16.07 7.51 12.59
CA GLY A 44 -15.89 8.80 13.25
C GLY A 44 -14.49 8.98 13.84
N ALA A 45 -14.05 10.23 13.99
CA ALA A 45 -12.69 10.54 14.45
C ALA A 45 -12.41 10.15 15.91
N ASP A 46 -13.46 10.09 16.73
CA ASP A 46 -13.37 9.84 18.18
C ASP A 46 -13.66 8.38 18.56
N GLU A 47 -13.78 7.48 17.56
CA GLU A 47 -14.02 6.05 17.80
C GLU A 47 -12.75 5.33 18.24
N GLN A 48 -12.85 4.41 19.22
CA GLN A 48 -11.76 3.47 19.47
C GLN A 48 -11.82 2.34 18.47
N LEU A 49 -10.66 2.02 17.90
CA LEU A 49 -10.54 1.10 16.79
C LEU A 49 -9.49 0.05 17.11
N THR A 50 -9.78 -1.20 16.76
CA THR A 50 -8.80 -2.29 16.79
C THR A 50 -8.29 -2.55 15.38
N VAL A 51 -6.97 -2.40 15.20
CA VAL A 51 -6.29 -2.70 13.94
C VAL A 51 -5.67 -4.10 14.00
N ARG A 52 -5.88 -4.90 12.96
CA ARG A 52 -5.21 -6.19 12.77
C ARG A 52 -4.57 -6.24 11.39
N SER A 53 -3.38 -6.81 11.30
CA SER A 53 -2.72 -7.05 10.01
C SER A 53 -2.11 -8.43 9.98
N ARG A 54 -2.10 -9.05 8.80
CA ARG A 54 -1.51 -10.36 8.56
C ARG A 54 -1.07 -10.49 7.11
N ILE A 55 -0.10 -11.37 6.88
CA ILE A 55 0.16 -11.87 5.52
C ILE A 55 -1.07 -12.67 5.09
N ARG A 56 -1.66 -12.29 3.95
CA ARG A 56 -2.74 -13.05 3.30
C ARG A 56 -2.14 -14.20 2.50
N GLU A 57 -1.19 -13.90 1.63
CA GLU A 57 -0.58 -14.88 0.73
C GLU A 57 0.74 -14.38 0.14
N PHE A 58 1.53 -15.32 -0.38
CA PHE A 58 2.67 -15.05 -1.26
C PHE A 58 2.35 -15.48 -2.68
N GLY A 59 2.91 -14.79 -3.66
CA GLY A 59 2.74 -15.10 -5.07
C GLY A 59 4.05 -15.02 -5.85
N ARG A 60 4.01 -15.47 -7.11
CA ARG A 60 5.13 -15.37 -8.05
C ARG A 60 4.86 -14.23 -9.02
N HIS A 61 5.89 -13.44 -9.31
CA HIS A 61 5.84 -12.41 -10.33
C HIS A 61 7.10 -12.50 -11.20
N ARG A 62 7.02 -12.12 -12.47
CA ARG A 62 8.16 -12.20 -13.41
C ARG A 62 9.42 -11.45 -12.95
N ARG A 63 9.27 -10.51 -11.99
CA ARG A 63 10.36 -9.71 -11.40
C ARG A 63 10.70 -10.09 -9.95
N GLY A 64 10.13 -11.16 -9.40
CA GLY A 64 10.40 -11.59 -8.02
C GLY A 64 9.20 -12.23 -7.31
N ILE A 65 9.09 -12.00 -6.01
CA ILE A 65 8.05 -12.59 -5.15
C ILE A 65 7.07 -11.49 -4.76
N THR A 66 5.78 -11.77 -4.88
CA THR A 66 4.74 -10.89 -4.35
C THR A 66 4.28 -11.35 -2.98
N VAL A 67 3.81 -10.40 -2.18
CA VAL A 67 3.18 -10.67 -0.89
C VAL A 67 1.99 -9.75 -0.71
N THR A 68 0.85 -10.32 -0.35
CA THR A 68 -0.36 -9.56 -0.04
C THR A 68 -0.49 -9.44 1.48
N VAL A 69 -0.59 -8.21 1.98
CA VAL A 69 -0.91 -7.92 3.38
C VAL A 69 -2.38 -7.54 3.44
N LEU A 70 -3.14 -8.21 4.31
CA LEU A 70 -4.48 -7.74 4.68
C LEU A 70 -4.36 -7.00 6.01
N ALA A 71 -4.92 -5.80 6.05
CA ALA A 71 -5.21 -5.09 7.27
C ALA A 71 -6.72 -4.86 7.43
N GLU A 72 -7.19 -4.94 8.67
CA GLU A 72 -8.60 -4.79 9.04
C GLU A 72 -8.71 -3.84 10.22
N ILE A 73 -9.75 -3.02 10.22
CA ILE A 73 -10.11 -2.16 11.35
C ILE A 73 -11.49 -2.59 11.83
N TRP A 74 -11.58 -2.80 13.15
CA TRP A 74 -12.77 -3.23 13.86
C TRP A 74 -13.16 -2.17 14.88
N ASP A 75 -14.46 -1.89 15.04
CA ASP A 75 -14.96 -1.02 16.11
C ASP A 75 -14.98 -1.73 17.48
N GLU A 76 -15.31 -1.00 18.54
CA GLU A 76 -15.40 -1.55 19.91
C GLU A 76 -16.42 -2.70 20.05
N SER A 77 -17.44 -2.75 19.18
CA SER A 77 -18.43 -3.81 19.16
C SER A 77 -17.95 -5.08 18.45
N GLY A 78 -16.78 -5.02 17.82
CA GLY A 78 -16.24 -6.11 17.00
C GLY A 78 -16.82 -6.16 15.59
N ARG A 79 -17.35 -5.06 15.06
CA ARG A 79 -17.80 -4.96 13.65
C ARG A 79 -16.65 -4.52 12.76
N LEU A 80 -16.46 -5.19 11.63
CA LEU A 80 -15.47 -4.82 10.62
C LEU A 80 -15.92 -3.52 9.95
N VAL A 81 -15.16 -2.44 10.12
CA VAL A 81 -15.49 -1.13 9.54
C VAL A 81 -14.66 -0.80 8.30
N PHE A 82 -13.46 -1.40 8.18
CA PHE A 82 -12.56 -1.17 7.05
C PHE A 82 -11.66 -2.38 6.80
N SER A 83 -11.38 -2.66 5.53
CA SER A 83 -10.39 -3.66 5.09
C SER A 83 -9.50 -3.09 4.00
N ASP A 84 -8.21 -3.40 4.05
CA ASP A 84 -7.18 -2.93 3.13
C ASP A 84 -6.28 -4.09 2.70
N GLU A 85 -6.18 -4.29 1.39
CA GLU A 85 -5.33 -5.29 0.77
C GLU A 85 -4.22 -4.61 0.00
N SER A 86 -3.00 -4.70 0.53
CA SER A 86 -1.80 -4.14 -0.07
C SER A 86 -0.94 -5.25 -0.70
N LEU A 87 -0.71 -5.19 -2.01
CA LEU A 87 0.17 -6.11 -2.74
C LEU A 87 1.57 -5.51 -2.91
N TYR A 88 2.58 -6.15 -2.33
CA TYR A 88 3.97 -5.75 -2.45
C TYR A 88 4.75 -6.70 -3.36
N LEU A 89 5.78 -6.18 -4.03
CA LEU A 89 6.77 -6.95 -4.79
C LEU A 89 8.15 -6.80 -4.15
N SER A 90 8.75 -7.92 -3.78
CA SER A 90 10.18 -8.03 -3.54
C SER A 90 10.88 -8.41 -4.84
N LYS A 91 11.66 -7.49 -5.40
CA LYS A 91 12.45 -7.77 -6.62
C LYS A 91 13.56 -8.78 -6.32
N THR A 92 13.77 -9.72 -7.24
CA THR A 92 14.97 -10.57 -7.25
C THR A 92 15.84 -10.19 -8.46
N ALA A 93 17.16 -10.34 -8.33
CA ALA A 93 18.10 -10.04 -9.43
C ALA A 93 17.87 -10.94 -10.67
N ALA A 94 17.22 -12.09 -10.50
CA ALA A 94 17.01 -13.12 -11.53
C ALA A 94 15.77 -12.87 -12.42
N GLY A 95 15.45 -11.61 -12.72
CA GLY A 95 14.20 -11.25 -13.40
C GLY A 95 14.36 -10.19 -14.48
N ASP A 96 15.48 -10.21 -15.19
CA ASP A 96 15.65 -9.55 -16.48
C ASP A 96 15.86 -10.60 -17.58
N ASP A 97 15.02 -11.64 -17.57
CA ASP A 97 14.68 -12.27 -18.84
C ASP A 97 13.97 -11.17 -19.61
N GLY A 98 14.64 -10.60 -20.61
CA GLY A 98 14.20 -9.50 -21.47
C GLY A 98 12.93 -9.79 -22.28
N ALA A 99 11.93 -10.42 -21.65
CA ALA A 99 10.56 -10.48 -22.09
C ALA A 99 10.14 -9.05 -22.41
N PRO A 100 9.88 -8.76 -23.69
CA PRO A 100 9.42 -7.44 -24.09
C PRO A 100 8.22 -7.14 -23.21
N THR A 101 8.23 -6.00 -22.51
CA THR A 101 6.97 -5.44 -22.05
C THR A 101 6.17 -5.24 -23.32
N ALA A 102 5.20 -6.11 -23.57
CA ALA A 102 4.26 -5.90 -24.66
C ALA A 102 3.76 -4.48 -24.45
N LYS A 103 4.17 -3.57 -25.36
CA LYS A 103 3.51 -2.30 -25.51
C LYS A 103 2.11 -2.70 -25.94
N THR A 104 1.25 -2.88 -24.95
CA THR A 104 -0.17 -2.86 -25.20
C THR A 104 -0.40 -1.48 -25.78
N ASP A 105 -0.90 -1.42 -27.01
CA ASP A 105 -1.52 -0.22 -27.57
C ASP A 105 -2.73 0.09 -26.70
N ARG A 106 -2.43 0.64 -25.53
CA ARG A 106 -3.42 1.10 -24.58
C ARG A 106 -3.77 2.50 -25.07
N PRO A 107 -5.05 2.75 -25.42
CA PRO A 107 -5.46 4.07 -25.85
C PRO A 107 -5.03 5.12 -24.81
N ASP A 108 -4.70 6.33 -25.27
CA ASP A 108 -4.30 7.40 -24.37
C ASP A 108 -5.44 7.59 -23.34
N PRO A 109 -5.18 7.40 -22.03
CA PRO A 109 -6.23 7.53 -21.01
C PRO A 109 -6.82 8.95 -20.95
N ARG A 110 -6.23 9.92 -21.65
CA ARG A 110 -6.70 11.31 -21.78
C ARG A 110 -7.69 11.51 -22.92
N GLU A 111 -7.82 10.58 -23.86
CA GLU A 111 -8.74 10.72 -24.98
C GLU A 111 -10.19 10.72 -24.46
N GLY A 112 -10.93 11.81 -24.72
CA GLY A 112 -12.28 12.02 -24.19
C GLY A 112 -12.34 12.38 -22.69
N ALA A 113 -11.21 12.53 -22.01
CA ALA A 113 -11.19 12.87 -20.58
C ALA A 113 -11.49 14.36 -20.35
N ARG A 114 -12.35 14.64 -19.35
CA ARG A 114 -12.61 16.00 -18.87
C ARG A 114 -11.70 16.33 -17.68
N LEU A 115 -11.06 17.50 -17.70
CA LEU A 115 -10.31 18.00 -16.55
C LEU A 115 -11.27 18.29 -15.38
N ILE A 116 -11.12 17.57 -14.28
CA ILE A 116 -11.93 17.75 -13.05
C ILE A 116 -11.15 18.42 -11.91
N GLY A 117 -9.83 18.51 -12.03
CA GLY A 117 -8.98 19.07 -10.98
C GLY A 117 -7.52 19.14 -11.41
N ARG A 118 -6.77 20.06 -10.81
CA ARG A 118 -5.32 20.18 -11.01
C ARG A 118 -4.64 20.27 -9.65
N TRP A 119 -3.76 19.32 -9.38
CA TRP A 119 -2.97 19.29 -8.15
C TRP A 119 -1.56 19.83 -8.44
N ARG A 120 -1.06 20.71 -7.57
CA ARG A 120 0.34 21.15 -7.56
C ARG A 120 1.04 20.43 -6.42
N LEU A 121 1.93 19.51 -6.75
CA LEU A 121 2.67 18.72 -5.78
C LEU A 121 4.07 19.33 -5.62
N PRO A 122 4.43 19.87 -4.45
CA PRO A 122 5.79 20.37 -4.22
C PRO A 122 6.77 19.20 -4.15
N GLY A 123 8.05 19.45 -4.46
CA GLY A 123 9.08 18.41 -4.50
C GLY A 123 9.35 17.75 -3.13
N ASP A 124 8.88 18.33 -2.03
CA ASP A 124 9.02 17.82 -0.67
C ASP A 124 7.79 17.04 -0.17
N ILE A 125 6.74 16.89 -1.00
CA ILE A 125 5.46 16.30 -0.57
C ILE A 125 5.62 14.90 0.03
N GLY A 126 6.55 14.10 -0.49
CA GLY A 126 6.82 12.75 0.02
C GLY A 126 7.34 12.75 1.47
N ARG A 127 8.29 13.64 1.80
CA ARG A 127 8.81 13.77 3.18
C ARG A 127 7.74 14.25 4.14
N ARG A 128 6.91 15.21 3.68
CA ARG A 128 5.80 15.74 4.48
C ARG A 128 4.73 14.68 4.75
N TYR A 129 4.44 13.84 3.76
CA TYR A 129 3.51 12.73 3.92
C TYR A 129 4.07 11.65 4.86
N ALA A 130 5.32 11.25 4.68
CA ALA A 130 5.97 10.24 5.52
C ALA A 130 5.95 10.61 7.02
N ALA A 131 6.12 11.90 7.34
CA ALA A 131 6.06 12.41 8.70
C ALA A 131 4.69 12.21 9.40
N VAL A 132 3.59 12.07 8.64
CA VAL A 132 2.24 11.88 9.19
C VAL A 132 1.67 10.48 8.96
N SER A 133 2.20 9.71 8.01
CA SER A 133 1.72 8.36 7.67
C SER A 133 2.47 7.24 8.39
N ALA A 134 3.36 7.58 9.32
CA ALA A 134 4.26 6.64 10.01
C ALA A 134 5.08 5.77 9.04
N THR A 135 5.31 6.26 7.82
CA THR A 135 6.20 5.63 6.85
C THR A 135 7.65 5.92 7.26
N PRO A 136 8.49 4.90 7.50
CA PRO A 136 9.89 5.15 7.83
C PRO A 136 10.56 5.94 6.70
N PRO A 137 11.49 6.86 7.01
CA PRO A 137 12.17 7.66 6.00
C PRO A 137 12.94 6.77 5.02
N ASP A 138 12.97 7.17 3.74
CA ASP A 138 13.78 6.52 2.72
C ASP A 138 15.28 6.70 3.05
N PRO A 139 16.05 5.63 3.26
CA PRO A 139 17.49 5.74 3.55
C PRO A 139 18.31 6.32 2.38
N LEU A 140 17.74 6.43 1.17
CA LEU A 140 18.40 7.04 0.00
C LEU A 140 18.16 8.55 -0.13
N SER A 141 17.48 9.16 0.85
CA SER A 141 17.15 10.59 0.84
C SER A 141 18.08 11.48 1.68
N ALA A 142 19.24 10.94 2.09
CA ALA A 142 20.30 11.64 2.81
C ALA A 142 21.53 11.91 1.91
#